data_AF-A0A7Y3L6N6-F1
#
_entry.id   AF-A0A7Y3L6N6-F1
#
_cell.length_a   1.000
_cell.length_b   1.000
_cell.length_c   1.000
_cell.angle_alpha   90.00
_cell.angle_beta   90.00
_cell.angle_gamma   90.00
#
_symmetry.space_group_name_H-M   'P 1'
#
loop_
_entity.id
_entity.type
_entity.pdbx_description
1 polymer ?
#
loop_
_entity_poly.entity_id
_entity_poly.type
_entity_poly.pdbx_seq_one_letter_code
_entity_poly.pdbx_strand_id
1 'polypeptide(L)'
;MNEKIELLMEETGCERGEAELALEMCGYDVEEAARQIPRLLRDICALKAKFVLPASNQHGLAVVALNLKSRKVLRARAVLSYDPAVCAIGLEEDWFAFEKHLYGCRL
;
A
#
# COMPACT_ATOMS: atom_id res chain seq x y z
N MET A 1 12.88 14.92 -10.81
CA MET A 1 12.21 13.99 -9.88
C MET A 1 11.13 13.22 -10.62
N ASN A 2 10.15 13.91 -11.23
CA ASN A 2 9.09 13.26 -12.03
C ASN A 2 9.61 12.42 -13.21
N GLU A 3 10.61 12.88 -13.96
CA GLU A 3 11.19 12.09 -15.08
C GLU A 3 11.77 10.75 -14.62
N LYS A 4 12.42 10.70 -13.46
CA LYS A 4 13.00 9.45 -12.92
C LYS A 4 11.92 8.46 -12.48
N ILE A 5 10.81 8.99 -11.96
CA ILE A 5 9.65 8.19 -11.54
C ILE A 5 8.95 7.63 -12.78
N GLU A 6 8.69 8.46 -13.79
CA GLU A 6 8.07 8.05 -15.06
C GLU A 6 8.93 7.00 -15.78
N LEU A 7 10.24 7.21 -15.87
CA LEU A 7 11.17 6.24 -16.46
C LEU A 7 11.13 4.89 -15.71
N LEU A 8 11.08 4.91 -14.38
CA LEU A 8 10.98 3.69 -13.58
C LEU A 8 9.66 2.95 -13.83
N MET A 9 8.55 3.68 -13.90
CA MET A 9 7.23 3.13 -14.17
C MET A 9 7.18 2.49 -15.56
N GLU A 10 7.79 3.14 -16.56
CA GLU A 10 7.89 2.59 -17.93
C GLU A 10 8.73 1.31 -17.97
N GLU A 11 9.88 1.26 -17.30
CA GLU A 11 10.77 0.11 -17.34
C GLU A 11 10.30 -1.08 -16.51
N THR A 12 9.64 -0.84 -15.39
CA THR A 12 9.26 -1.90 -14.44
C THR A 12 7.76 -2.22 -14.45
N GLY A 13 6.93 -1.35 -15.05
CA GLY A 13 5.47 -1.45 -15.01
C GLY A 13 4.87 -1.18 -13.63
N CYS A 14 5.66 -0.68 -12.67
CA CYS A 14 5.20 -0.40 -11.31
C CYS A 14 4.36 0.88 -11.25
N GLU A 15 3.51 0.98 -10.23
CA GLU A 15 2.70 2.18 -9.99
C GLU A 15 3.57 3.33 -9.47
N ARG A 16 3.11 4.57 -9.66
CA ARG A 16 3.89 5.77 -9.31
C ARG A 16 4.38 5.79 -7.86
N GLY A 17 3.53 5.36 -6.93
CA GLY A 17 3.90 5.30 -5.51
C GLY A 17 4.99 4.27 -5.20
N GLU A 18 5.06 3.18 -5.96
CA GLU A 18 6.11 2.17 -5.84
C GLU A 18 7.43 2.69 -6.41
N ALA A 19 7.37 3.38 -7.55
CA ALA A 19 8.52 4.04 -8.16
C ALA A 19 9.11 5.13 -7.25
N GLU A 20 8.27 5.97 -6.64
CA GLU A 20 8.68 7.00 -5.68
C GLU A 20 9.39 6.38 -4.47
N LEU A 21 8.78 5.34 -3.86
CA LEU A 21 9.35 4.66 -2.70
C LEU A 21 10.70 3.98 -3.02
N ALA A 22 10.79 3.32 -4.18
CA ALA A 22 12.01 2.65 -4.62
C ALA A 22 13.16 3.63 -4.86
N LEU A 23 12.87 4.79 -5.47
CA LEU A 23 13.87 5.84 -5.70
C LEU A 23 14.36 6.44 -4.38
N GLU A 24 13.47 6.74 -3.43
CA GLU A 24 13.88 7.24 -2.11
C GLU A 24 14.79 6.25 -1.38
N MET A 25 14.48 4.96 -1.44
CA MET A 25 15.29 3.91 -0.80
C MET A 25 16.64 3.67 -1.47
N CYS A 26 16.78 3.99 -2.76
CA CYS A 26 17.99 3.79 -3.55
C CYS A 26 18.78 5.09 -3.81
N GLY A 27 18.52 6.16 -3.06
CA GLY A 27 19.24 7.43 -3.22
C GLY A 27 19.00 8.10 -4.58
N TYR A 28 17.83 7.86 -5.19
CA TYR A 28 17.42 8.34 -6.51
C TYR A 28 18.26 7.81 -7.69
N ASP A 29 18.92 6.67 -7.50
CA ASP A 29 19.51 5.88 -8.59
C ASP A 29 18.41 5.04 -9.27
N VAL A 30 18.17 5.33 -10.55
CA VAL A 30 17.11 4.70 -11.35
C VAL A 30 17.45 3.23 -11.63
N GLU A 31 18.71 2.94 -11.94
CA GLU A 31 19.14 1.60 -12.36
C GLU A 31 19.12 0.64 -11.18
N GLU A 32 19.57 1.10 -10.01
CA GLU A 32 19.49 0.32 -8.77
C GLU A 32 18.03 0.16 -8.33
N ALA A 33 17.21 1.22 -8.41
CA ALA A 33 15.79 1.13 -8.07
C ALA A 33 15.03 0.16 -8.99
N ALA A 34 15.29 0.17 -10.30
CA ALA A 34 14.68 -0.78 -11.25
C ALA A 34 15.05 -2.24 -10.94
N ARG A 35 16.30 -2.51 -10.53
CA ARG A 35 16.74 -3.86 -10.12
C ARG A 35 16.21 -4.26 -8.74
N GLN A 36 16.01 -3.29 -7.86
CA GLN A 36 15.55 -3.52 -6.49
C GLN A 36 14.03 -3.69 -6.42
N ILE A 37 13.22 -3.03 -7.26
CA ILE A 37 11.75 -3.11 -7.20
C ILE A 37 11.23 -4.55 -7.15
N PRO A 38 11.58 -5.45 -8.11
CA PRO A 38 11.10 -6.84 -8.07
C PRO A 38 11.61 -7.59 -6.84
N ARG A 39 12.80 -7.25 -6.33
CA ARG A 39 13.43 -7.89 -5.16
C ARG A 39 12.83 -7.40 -3.84
N LEU A 40 12.52 -6.11 -3.74
CA LEU A 40 11.88 -5.46 -2.60
C LEU A 40 10.45 -5.97 -2.47
N LEU A 41 9.69 -5.97 -3.57
CA LEU A 41 8.30 -6.42 -3.59
C LEU A 41 8.17 -7.93 -3.32
N ARG A 42 9.17 -8.75 -3.69
CA ARG A 42 9.15 -10.20 -3.44
C ARG A 42 8.91 -10.56 -1.97
N ASP A 43 9.48 -9.79 -1.07
CA ASP A 43 9.38 -10.04 0.38
C ASP A 43 8.30 -9.18 1.05
N ILE A 44 7.56 -8.36 0.29
CA ILE A 44 6.48 -7.54 0.85
C ILE A 44 5.15 -8.29 0.73
N CYS A 45 4.46 -8.42 1.86
CA CYS A 45 3.13 -8.99 1.94
C CYS A 45 2.17 -7.95 2.52
N ALA A 46 1.10 -7.64 1.79
CA ALA A 46 0.02 -6.78 2.26
C ALA A 46 -1.19 -7.62 2.69
N LEU A 47 -1.57 -7.48 3.96
CA LEU A 47 -2.77 -8.08 4.53
C LEU A 47 -3.86 -7.01 4.59
N LYS A 48 -4.98 -7.26 3.91
CA LYS A 48 -6.18 -6.41 3.95
C LYS A 48 -7.26 -7.09 4.77
N ALA A 49 -7.96 -6.33 5.59
CA ALA A 49 -9.02 -6.84 6.45
C ALA A 49 -10.22 -5.88 6.47
N LYS A 50 -11.41 -6.47 6.56
CA LYS A 50 -12.65 -5.79 6.96
C LYS A 50 -13.08 -6.35 8.30
N PHE A 51 -13.63 -5.51 9.15
CA PHE A 51 -14.18 -5.94 10.42
C PHE A 51 -15.40 -5.11 10.80
N VAL A 52 -16.32 -5.75 11.50
CA VAL A 52 -17.50 -5.12 12.07
C VAL A 52 -17.44 -5.35 13.58
N LEU A 53 -17.70 -4.30 14.35
CA LEU A 53 -17.85 -4.34 15.80
C LEU A 53 -19.33 -4.15 16.12
N PRO A 54 -20.11 -5.25 16.28
CA PRO A 54 -21.56 -5.16 16.42
C PRO A 54 -21.98 -4.43 17.69
N ALA A 55 -21.20 -4.56 18.77
CA ALA A 55 -21.48 -3.91 20.05
C ALA A 55 -21.48 -2.38 19.98
N SER A 56 -20.73 -1.79 19.05
CA SER A 56 -20.63 -0.34 18.85
C SER A 56 -21.21 0.12 17.50
N ASN A 57 -21.79 -0.78 16.71
CA ASN A 57 -22.23 -0.54 15.33
C ASN A 57 -21.15 0.14 14.45
N GLN A 58 -19.89 -0.28 14.64
CA GLN A 58 -18.76 0.26 13.90
C GLN A 58 -18.30 -0.71 12.81
N HIS A 59 -17.88 -0.12 11.70
CA HIS A 59 -17.41 -0.78 10.50
C HIS A 59 -15.99 -0.30 10.22
N GLY A 60 -15.10 -1.21 9.87
CA GLY A 60 -13.69 -0.88 9.73
C GLY A 60 -12.98 -1.60 8.62
N LEU A 61 -11.94 -0.94 8.14
CA LEU A 61 -10.95 -1.49 7.23
C LEU A 61 -9.59 -1.42 7.90
N ALA A 62 -8.74 -2.40 7.61
CA ALA A 62 -7.34 -2.36 7.98
C ALA A 62 -6.47 -2.88 6.85
N VAL A 63 -5.28 -2.29 6.72
CA VAL A 63 -4.22 -2.81 5.87
C VAL A 63 -2.91 -2.82 6.66
N VAL A 64 -2.16 -3.91 6.51
CA VAL A 64 -0.84 -4.07 7.09
C VAL A 64 0.11 -4.57 6.00
N ALA A 65 1.13 -3.77 5.70
CA ALA A 65 2.23 -4.16 4.83
C ALA A 65 3.41 -4.64 5.69
N LEU A 66 3.85 -5.87 5.43
CA LEU A 66 4.90 -6.56 6.16
C LEU A 66 6.07 -6.85 5.21
N ASN A 67 7.29 -6.71 5.71
CA ASN A 67 8.46 -7.28 5.05
C ASN A 67 8.74 -8.65 5.67
N LEU A 68 8.49 -9.72 4.93
CA LEU A 68 8.61 -11.11 5.39
C LEU A 68 10.05 -11.51 5.69
N LYS A 69 11.03 -10.95 4.97
CA LYS A 69 12.46 -11.21 5.18
C LYS A 69 12.97 -10.65 6.51
N SER A 70 12.63 -9.40 6.82
CA SER A 70 13.04 -8.72 8.06
C SER A 70 12.05 -8.88 9.21
N ARG A 71 10.85 -9.44 8.93
CA ARG A 71 9.71 -9.56 9.85
C ARG A 71 9.27 -8.22 10.46
N LYS A 72 9.48 -7.12 9.74
CA LYS A 72 9.10 -5.78 10.16
C LYS A 72 7.78 -5.36 9.54
N VAL A 73 6.97 -4.65 10.31
CA VAL A 73 5.83 -3.90 9.79
C VAL A 73 6.37 -2.67 9.07
N LEU A 74 6.09 -2.57 7.77
CA LEU A 74 6.43 -1.40 6.96
C LEU A 74 5.36 -0.33 7.10
N ARG A 75 4.09 -0.75 7.08
CA ARG A 75 2.94 0.15 7.17
C ARG A 75 1.77 -0.56 7.84
N ALA A 76 1.07 0.16 8.71
CA ALA A 76 -0.19 -0.29 9.29
C ALA A 76 -1.16 0.88 9.35
N ARG A 77 -2.35 0.69 8.80
CA ARG A 77 -3.43 1.68 8.78
C ARG A 77 -4.76 0.99 9.06
N ALA A 78 -5.61 1.68 9.79
CA ALA A 78 -6.98 1.25 10.00
C ALA A 78 -7.89 2.48 10.04
N VAL A 79 -9.14 2.28 9.61
CA VAL A 79 -10.23 3.24 9.78
C VAL A 79 -11.38 2.54 10.47
N LEU A 80 -12.06 3.29 11.32
CA LEU A 80 -13.29 2.91 12.00
C LEU A 80 -14.31 3.99 11.68
N SER A 81 -15.48 3.58 11.22
CA SER A 81 -16.59 4.46 10.90
C SER A 81 -17.90 3.85 11.39
N TYR A 82 -18.89 4.71 11.62
CA TYR A 82 -20.28 4.27 11.81
C TYR A 82 -20.99 4.05 10.48
N ASP A 83 -20.40 4.49 9.36
CA ASP A 83 -20.94 4.29 8.03
C ASP A 83 -20.61 2.88 7.49
N PRO A 84 -21.62 2.01 7.24
CA PRO A 84 -21.40 0.68 6.68
C PRO A 84 -20.85 0.71 5.26
N ALA A 85 -20.94 1.83 4.52
CA ALA A 85 -20.37 1.98 3.19
C ALA A 85 -18.85 1.75 3.17
N VAL A 86 -18.16 1.96 4.30
CA VAL A 86 -16.74 1.65 4.46
C VAL A 86 -16.44 0.16 4.21
N CYS A 87 -17.38 -0.75 4.49
CA CYS A 87 -17.21 -2.18 4.18
C CYS A 87 -17.53 -2.55 2.73
N ALA A 88 -17.97 -1.61 1.88
CA ALA A 88 -18.27 -1.88 0.47
C ALA A 88 -17.00 -2.07 -0.39
N ILE A 89 -15.87 -1.47 0.01
CA ILE A 89 -14.58 -1.49 -0.72
C ILE A 89 -14.08 -2.92 -0.91
N GLY A 90 -13.71 -3.36 -2.12
CA GLY A 90 -13.33 -4.75 -2.38
C GLY A 90 -12.03 -5.15 -1.69
N LEU A 91 -11.96 -6.35 -1.09
CA LEU A 91 -10.67 -6.90 -0.64
C LEU A 91 -9.79 -7.38 -1.81
N GLU A 92 -10.37 -7.56 -2.99
CA GLU A 92 -9.65 -8.00 -4.21
C GLU A 92 -8.89 -6.86 -4.90
N GLU A 93 -9.16 -5.60 -4.52
CA GLU A 93 -8.47 -4.44 -5.09
C GLU A 93 -6.99 -4.45 -4.76
N ASP A 94 -6.16 -3.83 -5.60
CA ASP A 94 -4.74 -3.67 -5.29
C ASP A 94 -4.53 -3.02 -3.90
N TRP A 95 -3.48 -3.41 -3.19
CA TRP A 95 -3.25 -2.98 -1.81
C TRP A 95 -3.06 -1.46 -1.69
N PHE A 96 -2.48 -0.82 -2.71
CA PHE A 96 -2.29 0.62 -2.75
C PHE A 96 -3.62 1.35 -2.99
N ALA A 97 -4.46 0.83 -3.89
CA ALA A 97 -5.82 1.32 -4.09
C ALA A 97 -6.67 1.19 -2.81
N PHE A 98 -6.60 0.03 -2.15
CA PHE A 98 -7.24 -0.21 -0.86
C PHE A 98 -6.76 0.78 0.23
N GLU A 99 -5.46 1.11 0.26
CA GLU A 99 -4.93 2.11 1.18
C GLU A 99 -5.44 3.53 0.87
N LYS A 100 -5.60 3.90 -0.40
CA LYS A 100 -6.20 5.20 -0.77
C LYS A 100 -7.62 5.34 -0.24
N HIS A 101 -8.42 4.27 -0.30
CA HIS A 101 -9.76 4.26 0.27
C HIS A 101 -9.74 4.52 1.78
N LEU A 102 -8.79 3.94 2.52
CA LEU A 102 -8.59 4.21 3.95
C LEU A 102 -8.34 5.70 4.24
N TYR A 103 -7.59 6.40 3.38
CA TYR A 103 -7.40 7.86 3.52
C TYR A 103 -8.67 8.65 3.17
N GLY A 104 -9.44 8.21 2.17
CA GLY A 104 -10.70 8.85 1.78
C GLY A 104 -11.81 8.74 2.84
N CYS A 105 -11.77 7.70 3.67
CA CYS A 105 -12.70 7.52 4.79
C CYS A 105 -12.39 8.42 6.01
N ARG A 106 -11.30 9.19 6.01
CA ARG A 106 -11.02 10.20 7.03
C ARG A 106 -11.74 11.51 6.67
N LEU A 107 -13.05 11.56 6.89
CA LEU A 107 -13.86 12.77 6.86
C LEU A 107 -14.72 12.84 8.13
#